data_AF-A0A3D4X6W5-F1
#
_entry.id   AF-A0A3D4X6W5-F1
#
_cell.length_a   1.000
_cell.length_b   1.000
_cell.length_c   1.000
_cell.angle_alpha   90.00
_cell.angle_beta   90.00
_cell.angle_gamma   90.00
#
_symmetry.space_group_name_H-M   'P 1'
#
loop_
_entity.id
_entity.type
_entity.pdbx_description
1 polymer ?
#
loop_
_entity_poly.entity_id
_entity_poly.type
_entity_poly.pdbx_seq_one_letter_code
_entity_poly.pdbx_strand_id
1 'polypeptide(L)' 'MSNKERAMQLIESIPDSKLIFAVDMLKNLRAYAGEEIAPDEWDLKMLADAEEENDGQTVSIESLASELGISL' A
#
# COMPACT_ATOMS: atom_id res chain seq x y z
N MET A 1 0.01 -11.66 -30.31
CA MET A 1 0.40 -10.91 -29.12
C MET A 1 -0.66 -11.15 -28.05
N SER A 2 -0.28 -11.77 -26.95
CA SER A 2 -1.21 -12.06 -25.86
C SER A 2 -1.50 -10.79 -25.05
N ASN A 3 -2.63 -10.77 -24.34
CA ASN A 3 -2.96 -9.66 -23.44
C ASN A 3 -1.90 -9.48 -22.35
N LYS A 4 -1.21 -10.57 -21.94
CA LYS A 4 -0.12 -10.52 -20.96
C LYS A 4 1.10 -9.77 -21.50
N GLU A 5 1.50 -10.04 -22.75
CA GLU A 5 2.60 -9.34 -23.41
C GLU A 5 2.30 -7.84 -23.57
N ARG A 6 1.04 -7.51 -23.92
CA ARG A 6 0.60 -6.12 -24.03
C ARG A 6 0.60 -5.39 -22.69
N ALA A 7 0.24 -6.06 -21.60
CA ALA A 7 0.28 -5.47 -20.26
C ALA A 7 1.72 -5.18 -19.80
N MET A 8 2.67 -6.08 -20.06
CA MET A 8 4.09 -5.86 -19.73
C MET A 8 4.66 -4.65 -20.47
N GLN A 9 4.39 -4.52 -21.77
CA GLN A 9 4.85 -3.36 -22.56
C GLN A 9 4.29 -2.03 -22.04
N LEU A 10 3.04 -2.02 -21.58
CA LEU A 10 2.45 -0.83 -20.99
C LEU A 10 3.15 -0.46 -19.66
N ILE A 11 3.43 -1.45 -18.80
CA ILE A 11 4.14 -1.22 -17.54
C ILE A 11 5.57 -0.70 -17.77
N GLU A 12 6.31 -1.29 -18.72
CA GLU A 12 7.67 -0.86 -19.07
C GLU A 12 7.74 0.59 -19.59
N SER A 13 6.63 1.11 -20.13
CA SER A 13 6.55 2.50 -20.61
C SER A 13 6.24 3.53 -19.52
N ILE A 14 5.90 3.09 -18.30
CA ILE A 14 5.53 3.98 -17.19
C ILE A 14 6.79 4.51 -16.50
N PRO A 15 6.92 5.81 -16.23
CA PRO A 15 8.01 6.36 -15.43
C PRO A 15 8.01 5.77 -14.00
N ASP A 16 9.19 5.44 -13.46
CA ASP A 16 9.36 4.87 -12.11
C ASP A 16 8.57 5.59 -11.00
N SER A 17 8.53 6.93 -11.03
CA SER A 17 7.76 7.74 -10.08
C SER A 17 6.25 7.46 -10.05
N LYS A 18 5.72 6.79 -11.08
CA LYS A 18 4.31 6.43 -11.26
C LYS A 18 4.06 4.92 -11.21
N LEU A 19 5.12 4.11 -11.17
CA LEU A 19 5.04 2.66 -11.12
C LEU A 19 4.37 2.17 -9.84
N ILE A 20 4.61 2.84 -8.70
CA ILE A 20 3.94 2.55 -7.41
C ILE A 20 2.42 2.58 -7.57
N PHE A 21 1.87 3.62 -8.20
CA PHE A 21 0.43 3.74 -8.44
C PHE A 21 -0.12 2.62 -9.34
N ALA A 22 0.64 2.20 -10.35
CA ALA A 22 0.24 1.10 -11.23
C ALA A 22 0.25 -0.25 -10.47
N VAL A 23 1.23 -0.47 -9.59
CA VAL A 23 1.30 -1.64 -8.72
C VAL A 23 0.11 -1.68 -7.77
N ASP A 24 -0.21 -0.57 -7.11
CA ASP A 24 -1.36 -0.48 -6.20
C ASP A 24 -2.69 -0.75 -6.91
N MET A 25 -2.85 -0.25 -8.14
CA MET A 25 -4.05 -0.52 -8.94
C MET A 25 -4.17 -2.01 -9.29
N LEU A 26 -3.06 -2.67 -9.64
CA LEU A 26 -3.04 -4.10 -9.94
C LEU A 26 -3.30 -4.96 -8.70
N LYS A 27 -2.73 -4.58 -7.53
CA LYS A 27 -3.06 -5.19 -6.24
C LYS A 27 -4.57 -5.10 -5.98
N ASN A 28 -5.16 -3.91 -6.10
CA ASN A 28 -6.61 -3.71 -5.89
C ASN A 28 -7.48 -4.53 -6.85
N LEU A 29 -7.09 -4.66 -8.11
CA LEU A 29 -7.78 -5.53 -9.07
C LEU A 29 -7.78 -7.01 -8.63
N ARG A 30 -6.68 -7.47 -8.03
CA ARG A 30 -6.57 -8.84 -7.49
C ARG A 30 -7.47 -9.04 -6.27
N ALA A 31 -7.54 -8.05 -5.39
CA ALA A 31 -8.43 -8.07 -4.22
C ALA A 31 -9.91 -8.08 -4.64
N TYR A 32 -10.27 -7.29 -5.66
CA TYR A 32 -11.62 -7.26 -6.23
C TYR A 32 -12.02 -8.62 -6.83
N ALA A 33 -11.06 -9.38 -7.36
CA ALA A 33 -11.29 -10.73 -7.86
C ALA A 33 -11.54 -11.78 -6.75
N GLY A 34 -11.53 -11.38 -5.47
CA GLY A 34 -11.78 -12.25 -4.33
C GLY A 34 -10.55 -13.03 -3.86
N GLU A 35 -9.36 -12.69 -4.35
CA GLU A 35 -8.12 -13.28 -3.87
C GLU A 35 -7.63 -12.54 -2.62
N GLU A 36 -7.46 -13.25 -1.52
CA GLU A 36 -6.74 -12.74 -0.35
C GLU A 36 -5.30 -12.42 -0.78
N ILE A 37 -4.91 -11.15 -0.62
CA ILE A 37 -3.57 -10.70 -1.01
C ILE A 37 -2.65 -10.88 0.18
N ALA A 38 -1.82 -11.92 0.12
CA ALA A 38 -0.72 -12.06 1.06
C ALA A 38 0.18 -10.80 1.01
N PRO A 39 0.70 -10.34 2.16
CA PRO A 39 1.66 -9.22 2.23
C PRO A 39 2.87 -9.52 1.33
N ASP A 40 3.31 -8.54 0.57
CA ASP A 40 4.57 -8.64 -0.16
C ASP A 40 5.79 -8.30 0.72
N GLU A 41 7.00 -8.42 0.18
CA GLU A 41 8.23 -8.16 0.93
C GLU A 41 8.30 -6.72 1.48
N TRP A 42 7.69 -5.77 0.76
CA TRP A 42 7.66 -4.39 1.20
C TRP A 42 6.63 -4.18 2.32
N ASP A 43 5.45 -4.80 2.21
CA ASP A 43 4.44 -4.82 3.26
C ASP A 43 5.02 -5.44 4.55
N LEU A 44 5.75 -6.55 4.44
CA LEU A 44 6.42 -7.21 5.56
C LEU A 44 7.53 -6.32 6.17
N LYS A 45 8.28 -5.60 5.34
CA LYS A 45 9.29 -4.67 5.81
C LYS A 45 8.65 -3.52 6.60
N MET A 46 7.57 -2.94 6.09
CA MET A 46 6.85 -1.86 6.79
C MET A 46 6.32 -2.31 8.16
N LEU A 47 5.84 -3.56 8.26
CA LEU A 47 5.43 -4.15 9.54
C LEU A 47 6.62 -4.30 10.50
N ALA A 48 7.76 -4.80 10.02
CA ALA A 48 8.96 -4.95 10.85
C ALA A 48 9.49 -3.59 11.33
N ASP A 49 9.54 -2.59 10.44
CA ASP A 49 9.97 -1.22 10.78
C ASP A 49 9.01 -0.60 11.83
N ALA A 50 7.70 -0.80 11.66
CA ALA A 50 6.70 -0.32 12.63
C ALA A 50 6.81 -1.04 13.99
N GLU A 51 7.11 -2.33 14.02
CA GLU A 51 7.35 -3.07 15.27
C GLU A 51 8.63 -2.61 15.98
N GLU A 52 9.68 -2.26 15.24
CA GLU A 52 10.94 -1.75 15.80
C GLU A 52 10.78 -0.33 16.38
N GLU A 53 10.05 0.55 15.70
CA GLU A 53 9.85 1.94 16.11
C GLU A 53 8.77 2.13 17.18
N ASN A 54 7.85 1.17 17.33
CA ASN A 54 6.76 1.26 18.30
C ASN A 54 7.27 1.05 19.73
N ASP A 55 7.36 2.14 20.48
CA ASP A 55 7.77 2.16 21.89
C ASP A 55 6.66 1.69 22.87
N GLY A 56 5.52 1.25 22.33
CA GLY A 56 4.36 0.77 23.08
C GLY A 56 3.48 1.87 23.65
N GLN A 57 3.80 3.16 23.42
CA GLN A 57 2.91 4.25 23.81
C GLN A 57 1.69 4.26 22.89
N THR A 58 0.52 4.50 23.48
CA THR A 58 -0.74 4.60 22.75
C THR A 58 -1.44 5.89 23.12
N VAL A 59 -2.11 6.49 22.13
CA VAL A 59 -2.95 7.68 22.28
C VAL A 59 -4.30 7.38 21.66
N SER A 60 -5.37 7.87 22.27
CA SER A 60 -6.71 7.70 21.69
C SER A 60 -6.88 8.61 20.48
N ILE A 61 -7.65 8.17 19.48
CA ILE A 61 -7.86 8.94 18.27
C ILE A 61 -8.55 10.29 18.55
N GLU A 62 -9.41 10.32 19.57
CA GLU A 62 -10.10 11.53 20.05
C GLU A 62 -9.14 12.53 20.67
N SER A 63 -8.19 12.06 21.48
CA SER A 63 -7.16 12.92 22.11
C SER A 63 -6.29 13.56 21.04
N LEU A 64 -5.81 12.75 20.08
CA LEU A 64 -4.98 13.23 18.98
C LEU A 64 -5.75 14.22 18.08
N ALA A 65 -7.02 13.93 17.76
CA ALA A 65 -7.85 14.83 16.98
C ALA A 65 -8.06 16.18 17.69
N SER A 66 -8.30 16.16 19.00
CA SER A 66 -8.42 17.39 19.79
C SER A 66 -7.11 18.20 19.82
N GLU A 67 -5.96 17.55 19.94
CA GLU A 67 -4.64 18.21 19.90
C GLU A 67 -4.36 18.86 18.55
N LEU A 68 -4.76 18.20 17.46
CA LEU A 68 -4.57 18.67 16.09
C LEU A 68 -5.66 19.66 15.61
N GLY A 69 -6.68 19.92 16.42
CA GLY A 69 -7.81 20.78 16.05
C GLY A 69 -8.72 20.19 14.96
N ILE A 70 -8.76 18.86 14.87
CA ILE A 70 -9.58 18.11 13.91
C ILE A 70 -10.86 17.66 14.61
N SER A 71 -12.01 17.88 13.97
CA SER A 71 -13.29 17.31 14.43
C SER A 71 -13.49 15.95 13.77
N LEU A 72 -13.64 14.91 14.59
CA LEU A 72 -14.02 13.55 14.18
C LEU A 72 -15.55 13.41 14.06
#